data_AF-A0AAU7R264-F1
#
_entry.id   AF-A0AAU7R264-F1
#
_cell.length_a   1.000
_cell.length_b   1.000
_cell.length_c   1.000
_cell.angle_alpha   90.00
_cell.angle_beta   90.00
_cell.angle_gamma   90.00
#
_symmetry.space_group_name_H-M   'P 1'
#
loop_
_entity.id
_entity.type
_entity.pdbx_description
1 polymer ?
#
loop_
_entity_poly.entity_id
_entity_poly.type
_entity_poly.pdbx_seq_one_letter_code
_entity_poly.pdbx_strand_id
1 'polypeptide(L)'
;MPSRRPRRETTGQPIPSMREAGRADTEINSCSAVGLPATARMLFAVVDANGRLVRGLGATSATRLAAGMYQVAFDQDVAAAAYVGTVGPGTADGLVPQGVITVAPRSGIANAVFVETHGTSGHVDRPFHLAVLA
;
A
#
# COMPACT_ATOMS: atom_id res chain seq x y z
N MET A 1 -15.45 52.09 -16.84
CA MET A 1 -14.54 50.94 -17.05
C MET A 1 -14.65 50.01 -15.86
N PRO A 2 -14.96 48.71 -16.05
CA PRO A 2 -15.25 47.82 -14.94
C PRO A 2 -13.97 47.37 -14.24
N SER A 3 -14.01 47.40 -12.91
CA SER A 3 -12.96 46.99 -11.99
C SER A 3 -12.63 45.50 -12.15
N ARG A 4 -11.38 45.20 -12.52
CA ARG A 4 -10.79 43.85 -12.42
C ARG A 4 -10.55 43.55 -10.93
N ARG A 5 -11.45 42.77 -10.31
CA ARG A 5 -11.13 42.12 -9.04
C ARG A 5 -10.10 41.00 -9.30
N PRO A 6 -8.96 40.95 -8.59
CA PRO A 6 -8.02 39.85 -8.74
C PRO A 6 -8.65 38.58 -8.16
N ARG A 7 -8.77 37.54 -9.00
CA ARG A 7 -9.08 36.18 -8.58
C ARG A 7 -7.91 35.71 -7.71
N ARG A 8 -8.12 35.62 -6.39
CA ARG A 8 -7.14 35.05 -5.46
C ARG A 8 -7.09 33.55 -5.73
N GLU A 9 -6.22 33.14 -6.64
CA GLU A 9 -5.86 31.74 -6.84
C GLU A 9 -5.18 31.25 -5.54
N THR A 10 -5.91 30.43 -4.79
CA THR A 10 -5.38 29.76 -3.59
C THR A 10 -4.47 28.63 -4.03
N THR A 11 -3.17 28.82 -3.93
CA THR A 11 -2.11 27.80 -4.08
C THR A 11 -2.13 26.78 -2.91
N GLY A 12 -3.30 26.37 -2.43
CA GLY A 12 -3.48 25.55 -1.24
C GLY A 12 -4.75 24.70 -1.30
N GLN A 13 -4.85 23.74 -0.38
CA GLN A 13 -6.02 22.85 -0.27
C GLN A 13 -7.32 23.66 -0.14
N PRO A 14 -8.47 23.14 -0.64
CA PRO A 14 -9.77 23.77 -0.46
C PRO A 14 -10.09 24.03 1.02
N ILE A 15 -10.75 25.15 1.31
CA ILE A 15 -11.20 25.47 2.67
C ILE A 15 -12.33 24.50 3.06
N PRO A 16 -12.21 23.72 4.16
CA PRO A 16 -13.27 22.83 4.62
C PRO A 16 -14.55 23.59 4.95
N SER A 17 -15.70 22.97 4.71
CA SER A 17 -16.98 23.55 5.15
C SER A 17 -17.16 23.42 6.67
N MET A 18 -17.94 24.31 7.30
CA MET A 18 -18.23 24.19 8.75
C MET A 18 -18.92 22.86 9.10
N ARG A 19 -19.69 22.28 8.18
CA ARG A 19 -20.35 20.98 8.37
C ARG A 19 -19.34 19.82 8.34
N GLU A 20 -18.36 19.90 7.44
CA GLU A 20 -17.28 18.93 7.33
C GLU A 20 -16.37 19.00 8.56
N ALA A 21 -15.95 20.20 8.97
CA ALA A 21 -15.16 20.40 10.18
C ALA A 21 -15.89 19.89 11.43
N GLY A 22 -17.18 20.24 11.60
CA GLY A 22 -17.96 19.77 12.73
C GLY A 22 -18.17 18.25 12.76
N ARG A 23 -18.25 17.57 11.60
CA ARG A 23 -18.29 16.10 11.53
C ARG A 23 -16.96 15.50 11.95
N ALA A 24 -15.85 16.01 11.39
CA ALA A 24 -14.51 15.55 11.73
C ALA A 24 -14.23 15.68 13.23
N ASP A 25 -14.64 16.79 13.86
CA ASP A 25 -14.49 17.00 15.31
C ASP A 25 -15.25 15.95 16.13
N THR A 26 -16.44 15.52 15.68
CA THR A 26 -17.22 14.48 16.36
C THR A 26 -16.68 13.05 16.16
N GLU A 27 -15.84 12.83 15.14
CA GLU A 27 -15.23 11.53 14.85
C GLU A 27 -13.98 11.27 15.70
N ILE A 28 -13.41 12.31 16.34
CA ILE A 28 -12.29 12.19 17.28
C ILE A 28 -12.79 11.56 18.59
N ASN A 29 -12.88 10.23 18.61
CA ASN A 29 -13.34 9.44 19.76
C ASN A 29 -12.20 8.71 20.51
N SER A 30 -10.95 8.99 20.15
CA SER A 30 -9.78 8.39 20.78
C SER A 30 -9.18 9.30 21.85
N CYS A 31 -9.05 8.82 23.10
CA CYS A 31 -8.27 9.50 24.15
C CYS A 31 -6.75 9.46 23.93
N SER A 32 -6.27 8.75 22.91
CA SER A 32 -4.86 8.69 22.51
C SER A 32 -4.64 9.66 21.36
N ALA A 33 -3.71 10.60 21.54
CA ALA A 33 -3.46 11.66 20.57
C ALA A 33 -2.89 11.15 19.24
N VAL A 34 -2.17 10.02 19.22
CA VAL A 34 -1.57 9.37 18.04
C VAL A 34 -1.24 7.90 18.37
N GLY A 35 -1.43 6.96 17.45
CA GLY A 35 -0.87 5.61 17.50
C GLY A 35 -1.80 4.52 16.96
N LEU A 36 -1.22 3.45 16.39
CA LEU A 36 -1.94 2.22 16.13
C LEU A 36 -2.34 1.55 17.47
N PRO A 37 -3.47 0.84 17.58
CA PRO A 37 -3.82 0.11 18.80
C PRO A 37 -2.74 -0.91 19.15
N ALA A 38 -2.62 -1.29 20.42
CA ALA A 38 -1.59 -2.22 20.90
C ALA A 38 -1.64 -3.61 20.22
N THR A 39 -2.76 -3.95 19.59
CA THR A 39 -2.95 -5.18 18.83
C THR A 39 -2.45 -5.09 17.39
N ALA A 40 -2.23 -3.89 16.87
CA ALA A 40 -1.82 -3.70 15.49
C ALA A 40 -0.40 -4.22 15.26
N ARG A 41 -0.19 -4.83 14.10
CA ARG A 41 1.10 -5.38 13.68
C ARG A 41 1.47 -4.86 12.30
N MET A 42 2.75 -4.50 12.17
CA MET A 42 3.36 -4.24 10.86
C MET A 42 4.06 -5.49 10.37
N LEU A 43 3.60 -6.04 9.26
CA LEU A 43 4.25 -7.15 8.57
C LEU A 43 4.83 -6.63 7.26
N PHE A 44 5.88 -7.29 6.75
CA PHE A 44 6.39 -6.95 5.43
C PHE A 44 7.01 -8.14 4.72
N ALA A 45 7.05 -8.04 3.40
CA ALA A 45 7.76 -8.94 2.52
C ALA A 45 8.52 -8.16 1.45
N VAL A 46 9.74 -8.62 1.16
CA VAL A 46 10.51 -8.20 -0.01
C VAL A 46 10.67 -9.43 -0.89
N VAL A 47 10.16 -9.33 -2.11
CA VAL A 47 10.02 -10.47 -3.03
C VAL A 47 10.79 -10.15 -4.31
N ASP A 48 11.55 -11.13 -4.81
CA ASP A 48 12.26 -10.99 -6.08
C ASP A 48 11.33 -11.23 -7.29
N ALA A 49 11.84 -10.95 -8.49
CA ALA A 49 11.05 -11.11 -9.72
C ALA A 49 10.60 -12.56 -9.98
N ASN A 50 11.33 -13.55 -9.45
CA ASN A 50 10.98 -14.97 -9.59
C ASN A 50 9.92 -15.41 -8.58
N GLY A 51 9.47 -14.51 -7.70
CA GLY A 51 8.47 -14.77 -6.68
C GLY A 51 9.04 -15.44 -5.43
N ARG A 52 10.35 -15.34 -5.18
CA ARG A 52 10.96 -15.84 -3.95
C ARG A 52 10.98 -14.74 -2.89
N LEU A 53 10.64 -15.14 -1.66
CA LEU A 53 10.77 -14.27 -0.49
C LEU A 53 12.26 -14.06 -0.18
N VAL A 54 12.74 -12.83 -0.31
CA VAL A 54 14.13 -12.46 -0.03
C VAL A 54 14.32 -12.18 1.46
N ARG A 55 13.38 -11.45 2.05
CA ARG A 55 13.32 -11.12 3.48
C ARG A 55 11.91 -10.68 3.86
N GLY A 56 11.56 -10.75 5.13
CA GLY A 56 10.26 -10.34 5.62
C GLY A 56 10.15 -10.37 7.15
N LEU A 57 9.06 -9.84 7.65
CA LEU A 57 8.60 -9.95 9.03
C LEU A 57 7.14 -10.43 9.00
N GLY A 58 6.87 -11.57 9.64
CA GLY A 58 5.56 -12.26 9.58
C GLY A 58 5.24 -12.90 8.21
N ALA A 59 5.97 -12.58 7.14
CA ALA A 59 5.85 -13.25 5.86
C ALA A 59 6.44 -14.67 5.94
N THR A 60 5.67 -15.67 5.51
CA THR A 60 6.04 -17.09 5.58
C THR A 60 6.49 -17.64 4.23
N SER A 61 5.91 -17.15 3.13
CA SER A 61 6.32 -17.53 1.78
C SER A 61 5.91 -16.50 0.74
N ALA A 62 6.56 -16.58 -0.42
CA ALA A 62 6.11 -15.93 -1.64
C ALA A 62 6.14 -16.94 -2.78
N THR A 63 5.25 -16.80 -3.76
CA THR A 63 5.17 -17.68 -4.92
C THR A 63 4.68 -16.91 -6.13
N ARG A 64 5.36 -17.09 -7.27
CA ARG A 64 4.89 -16.60 -8.56
C ARG A 64 3.79 -17.51 -9.10
N LEU A 65 2.65 -16.93 -9.44
CA LEU A 65 1.48 -17.64 -9.96
C LEU A 65 1.45 -17.61 -11.49
N ALA A 66 1.82 -16.46 -12.07
CA ALA A 66 1.94 -16.22 -13.51
C ALA A 66 2.88 -15.01 -13.73
N ALA A 67 3.08 -14.60 -14.99
CA ALA A 67 3.87 -13.40 -15.28
C ALA A 67 3.28 -12.18 -14.57
N GLY A 68 4.09 -11.50 -13.77
CA GLY A 68 3.71 -10.33 -12.98
C GLY A 68 2.61 -10.59 -11.95
N MET A 69 2.36 -11.85 -11.56
CA MET A 69 1.33 -12.22 -10.59
C MET A 69 1.93 -13.08 -9.49
N TYR A 70 1.72 -12.69 -8.23
CA TYR A 70 2.33 -13.30 -7.07
C TYR A 70 1.32 -13.50 -5.95
N GLN A 71 1.65 -14.45 -5.07
CA GLN A 71 1.04 -14.61 -3.76
C GLN A 71 2.11 -14.44 -2.69
N VAL A 72 1.80 -13.67 -1.66
CA VAL A 72 2.64 -13.56 -0.46
C VAL A 72 1.81 -14.02 0.73
N ALA A 73 2.28 -15.04 1.44
CA ALA A 73 1.63 -15.56 2.64
C ALA A 73 2.30 -15.02 3.91
N PHE A 74 1.49 -14.87 4.95
CA PHE A 74 1.88 -14.42 6.28
C PHE A 74 1.52 -15.49 7.33
N ASP A 75 2.06 -15.33 8.54
CA ASP A 75 1.85 -16.21 9.69
C ASP A 75 0.55 -15.94 10.46
N GLN A 76 -0.25 -14.99 9.98
CA GLN A 76 -1.54 -14.60 10.54
C GLN A 76 -2.55 -14.27 9.45
N ASP A 77 -3.84 -14.25 9.82
CA ASP A 77 -4.89 -13.71 8.96
C ASP A 77 -4.61 -12.24 8.67
N VAL A 78 -4.62 -11.88 7.39
CA VAL A 78 -4.40 -10.51 6.92
C VAL A 78 -5.56 -10.02 6.08
N ALA A 79 -6.64 -10.78 5.88
CA ALA A 79 -7.68 -10.48 4.89
C ALA A 79 -8.32 -9.10 5.04
N ALA A 80 -8.42 -8.59 6.28
CA ALA A 80 -8.97 -7.28 6.63
C ALA A 80 -7.91 -6.18 6.84
N ALA A 81 -6.63 -6.48 6.60
CA ALA A 81 -5.52 -5.55 6.76
C ALA A 81 -5.45 -4.52 5.63
N ALA A 82 -4.75 -3.42 5.89
CA ALA A 82 -4.34 -2.50 4.83
C ALA A 82 -3.04 -2.99 4.18
N TYR A 83 -2.93 -2.80 2.87
CA TYR A 83 -1.76 -3.23 2.09
C TYR A 83 -1.15 -2.06 1.34
N VAL A 84 0.17 -1.99 1.33
CA VAL A 84 0.92 -1.01 0.54
C VAL A 84 2.01 -1.74 -0.22
N GLY A 85 1.99 -1.64 -1.54
CA GLY A 85 3.00 -2.22 -2.42
C GLY A 85 3.82 -1.15 -3.13
N THR A 86 5.11 -1.42 -3.35
CA THR A 86 5.95 -0.66 -4.28
C THR A 86 6.75 -1.61 -5.17
N VAL A 87 6.89 -1.29 -6.45
CA VAL A 87 7.91 -1.91 -7.29
C VAL A 87 9.27 -1.42 -6.78
N GLY A 88 10.16 -2.36 -6.46
CA GLY A 88 11.41 -2.03 -5.78
C GLY A 88 12.37 -3.22 -5.76
N PRO A 89 13.68 -2.99 -5.57
CA PRO A 89 14.68 -4.04 -5.68
C PRO A 89 14.52 -5.10 -4.59
N GLY A 90 14.64 -6.36 -4.97
CA GLY A 90 14.63 -7.49 -4.04
C GLY A 90 15.91 -7.54 -3.18
N THR A 91 17.03 -7.13 -3.76
CA THR A 91 18.37 -7.07 -3.14
C THR A 91 18.80 -5.63 -2.86
N ALA A 92 19.88 -5.44 -2.11
CA ALA A 92 20.41 -4.10 -1.81
C ALA A 92 21.02 -3.40 -3.04
N ASP A 93 21.40 -4.17 -4.06
CA ASP A 93 22.13 -3.66 -5.23
C ASP A 93 21.20 -3.42 -6.42
N GLY A 94 21.19 -2.17 -6.89
CA GLY A 94 20.64 -1.77 -8.20
C GLY A 94 19.25 -1.14 -8.17
N LEU A 95 19.03 -0.21 -9.09
CA LEU A 95 17.70 0.27 -9.44
C LEU A 95 17.00 -0.79 -10.30
N VAL A 96 15.72 -1.00 -10.05
CA VAL A 96 14.88 -1.85 -10.89
C VAL A 96 14.08 -0.99 -11.87
N PRO A 97 13.74 -1.50 -13.06
CA PRO A 97 12.93 -0.73 -13.97
C PRO A 97 11.57 -0.42 -13.32
N GLN A 98 11.11 0.81 -13.51
CA GLN A 98 9.86 1.31 -12.92
C GLN A 98 8.66 0.48 -13.38
N GLY A 99 7.61 0.47 -12.56
CA GLY A 99 6.37 -0.22 -12.84
C GLY A 99 5.26 0.22 -11.90
N VAL A 100 4.07 -0.30 -12.16
CA VAL A 100 2.91 -0.15 -11.30
C VAL A 100 2.69 -1.45 -10.56
N ILE A 101 2.17 -1.37 -9.35
CA ILE A 101 1.85 -2.51 -8.51
C ILE A 101 0.42 -2.38 -8.01
N THR A 102 -0.30 -3.49 -7.98
CA THR A 102 -1.62 -3.60 -7.38
C THR A 102 -1.58 -4.70 -6.32
N VAL A 103 -2.18 -4.43 -5.16
CA VAL A 103 -2.21 -5.34 -4.01
C VAL A 103 -3.64 -5.54 -3.55
N ALA A 104 -4.00 -6.77 -3.21
CA ALA A 104 -5.35 -7.15 -2.79
C ALA A 104 -5.30 -8.38 -1.87
N PRO A 105 -6.32 -8.62 -1.03
CA PRO A 105 -6.41 -9.89 -0.30
C PRO A 105 -6.49 -11.05 -1.30
N ARG A 106 -5.87 -12.18 -0.96
CA ARG A 106 -5.93 -13.38 -1.79
C ARG A 106 -7.27 -14.10 -1.59
N SER A 107 -8.07 -14.16 -2.65
CA SER A 107 -9.37 -14.85 -2.59
C SER A 107 -9.21 -16.30 -2.14
N GLY A 108 -9.96 -16.67 -1.09
CA GLY A 108 -9.94 -18.02 -0.51
C GLY A 108 -8.75 -18.34 0.40
N ILE A 109 -7.81 -17.41 0.63
CA ILE A 109 -6.60 -17.62 1.45
C ILE A 109 -6.42 -16.42 2.39
N ALA A 110 -6.96 -16.53 3.60
CA ALA A 110 -7.06 -15.42 4.56
C ALA A 110 -5.70 -14.82 4.98
N ASN A 111 -4.66 -15.66 5.04
CA ASN A 111 -3.31 -15.23 5.41
C ASN A 111 -2.45 -14.83 4.21
N ALA A 112 -3.05 -14.49 3.05
CA ALA A 112 -2.27 -14.16 1.86
C ALA A 112 -2.74 -12.90 1.14
N VAL A 113 -1.78 -12.24 0.51
CA VAL A 113 -1.95 -11.08 -0.35
C VAL A 113 -1.65 -11.49 -1.79
N PHE A 114 -2.56 -11.14 -2.69
CA PHE A 114 -2.34 -11.21 -4.13
C PHE A 114 -1.69 -9.92 -4.60
N VAL A 115 -0.64 -10.05 -5.41
CA VAL A 115 0.14 -8.93 -5.93
C VAL A 115 0.25 -9.05 -7.44
N GLU A 116 0.00 -7.94 -8.12
CA GLU A 116 0.27 -7.80 -9.55
C GLU A 116 1.30 -6.71 -9.80
N THR A 117 2.22 -6.95 -10.72
CA THR A 117 3.18 -5.96 -11.21
C THR A 117 3.05 -5.77 -12.71
N HIS A 118 3.05 -4.51 -13.13
CA HIS A 118 2.89 -4.10 -14.52
C HIS A 118 4.07 -3.24 -14.99
N GLY A 119 4.42 -3.40 -16.26
CA GLY A 119 5.19 -2.44 -17.03
C GLY A 119 4.28 -1.60 -17.91
N THR A 120 4.87 -0.91 -18.88
CA THR A 120 4.12 -0.12 -19.87
C THR A 120 3.27 -0.99 -20.81
N SER A 121 3.63 -2.26 -21.01
CA SER A 121 3.01 -3.19 -21.96
C SER A 121 2.11 -4.26 -21.32
N GLY A 122 1.86 -4.20 -20.01
CA GLY A 122 1.05 -5.18 -19.28
C GLY A 122 1.80 -5.85 -18.13
N HIS A 123 1.33 -7.03 -17.71
CA HIS A 123 1.96 -7.77 -16.61
C HIS A 123 3.40 -8.12 -16.93
N VAL A 124 4.30 -7.87 -15.98
CA VAL A 124 5.71 -8.21 -16.11
C VAL A 124 6.27 -8.55 -14.75
N ASP A 125 7.14 -9.55 -14.72
CA ASP A 125 7.79 -9.97 -13.48
C ASP A 125 8.68 -8.84 -12.96
N ARG A 126 8.39 -8.35 -11.76
CA ARG A 126 9.17 -7.32 -11.08
C ARG A 126 9.35 -7.68 -9.61
N PRO A 127 10.52 -7.37 -9.04
CA PRO A 127 10.64 -7.41 -7.59
C PRO A 127 9.82 -6.28 -6.96
N PHE A 128 9.38 -6.51 -5.72
CA PHE A 128 8.53 -5.57 -5.01
C PHE A 128 8.71 -5.65 -3.50
N HIS A 129 8.33 -4.57 -2.83
CA HIS A 129 8.15 -4.52 -1.39
C HIS A 129 6.65 -4.48 -1.10
N LEU A 130 6.24 -5.20 -0.07
CA LEU A 130 4.87 -5.24 0.43
C LEU A 130 4.89 -4.97 1.93
N ALA A 131 4.10 -4.00 2.37
CA ALA A 131 3.80 -3.77 3.77
C ALA A 131 2.32 -4.12 4.04
N VAL A 132 2.07 -4.75 5.18
CA VAL A 132 0.73 -5.10 5.66
C VAL A 132 0.55 -4.50 7.05
N LEU A 133 -0.52 -3.74 7.23
CA LEU A 133 -0.91 -3.14 8.50
C LEU A 133 -2.15 -3.88 8.99
N ALA A 134 -1.93 -4.83 9.90
CA ALA A 134 -2.93 -5.76 10.44
C ALA A 134 -3.30 -5.41 11.88
#